data_AF-A0A7U9R9P7-F1
#
_entry.id   AF-A0A7U9R9P7-F1
#
_cell.length_a   1.000
_cell.length_b   1.000
_cell.length_c   1.000
_cell.angle_alpha   90.00
_cell.angle_beta   90.00
_cell.angle_gamma   90.00
#
_symmetry.space_group_name_H-M   'P 1'
#
loop_
_entity.id
_entity.type
_entity.pdbx_description
1 polymer ?
#
loop_
_entity_poly.entity_id
_entity_poly.type
_entity_poly.pdbx_seq_one_letter_code
_entity_poly.pdbx_strand_id
1 'polypeptide(L)'
;MYRLGNWFLEVWGDEVVGRGDCYENPRFSEGHFIHTSAVLEIKINEEENWMKLFTYSGSCYVLDFADIAEYGAEGARRAFQSKGISFDIEKCVNLRNQRVEKLMQHLSGVLNPGSLYVRMAGGWSVWEAYFKAAENIVVPIEICRHVSSFSYDSILVTDWRNRLCDWRIFPYGSSIEPYHWSDGLDTVSIENLGGDFTFKGSHKNILCKQGEITVIKHEEYVGEGLFSPDAVNGKCIFLMK
;
A
#
# COMPACT_ATOMS: atom_id res chain seq x y z
N MET A 1 -8.82 6.24 -20.41
CA MET A 1 -8.55 4.88 -19.92
C MET A 1 -7.98 5.07 -18.53
N TYR A 2 -8.41 4.29 -17.54
CA TYR A 2 -8.04 4.47 -16.14
C TYR A 2 -7.10 3.34 -15.71
N ARG A 3 -6.41 3.48 -14.59
CA ARG A 3 -5.57 2.40 -14.03
C ARG A 3 -6.08 1.96 -12.67
N LEU A 4 -5.93 0.67 -12.38
CA LEU A 4 -6.19 0.07 -11.08
C LEU A 4 -4.92 -0.61 -10.59
N GLY A 5 -4.28 -0.03 -9.58
CA GLY A 5 -3.08 -0.56 -8.93
C GLY A 5 -3.43 -1.31 -7.64
N ASN A 6 -2.48 -2.10 -7.13
CA ASN A 6 -2.68 -2.98 -5.97
C ASN A 6 -4.02 -3.74 -6.07
N TRP A 7 -4.24 -4.29 -7.26
CA TRP A 7 -5.56 -4.70 -7.70
C TRP A 7 -5.84 -6.15 -7.31
N PHE A 8 -7.13 -6.48 -7.22
CA PHE A 8 -7.61 -7.85 -7.17
C PHE A 8 -9.01 -7.92 -7.77
N LEU A 9 -9.42 -9.13 -8.18
CA LEU A 9 -10.79 -9.37 -8.63
C LEU A 9 -11.53 -10.15 -7.55
N GLU A 10 -12.82 -9.93 -7.47
CA GLU A 10 -13.70 -10.61 -6.53
C GLU A 10 -15.00 -11.00 -7.24
N VAL A 11 -15.55 -12.14 -6.83
CA VAL A 11 -16.88 -12.59 -7.23
C VAL A 11 -17.88 -12.10 -6.19
N TRP A 12 -18.85 -11.27 -6.60
CA TRP A 12 -19.92 -10.76 -5.74
C TRP A 12 -21.27 -11.20 -6.28
N GLY A 13 -21.84 -12.25 -5.69
CA GLY A 13 -22.98 -12.94 -6.26
C GLY A 13 -22.58 -13.61 -7.57
N ASP A 14 -23.30 -13.30 -8.65
CA ASP A 14 -23.01 -13.81 -10.00
C ASP A 14 -22.09 -12.87 -10.81
N GLU A 15 -21.68 -11.73 -10.22
CA GLU A 15 -20.89 -10.72 -10.90
C GLU A 15 -19.41 -10.78 -10.50
N VAL A 16 -18.54 -10.34 -11.41
CA VAL A 16 -17.13 -10.08 -11.12
C VAL A 16 -16.91 -8.59 -11.00
N VAL A 17 -16.18 -8.15 -9.98
CA VAL A 17 -15.77 -6.75 -9.79
C VAL A 17 -14.25 -6.67 -9.67
N GLY A 18 -13.67 -5.56 -10.14
CA GLY A 18 -12.31 -5.18 -9.82
C GLY A 18 -12.26 -4.34 -8.56
N ARG A 19 -11.22 -4.52 -7.74
CA ARG A 19 -10.92 -3.67 -6.59
C ARG A 19 -9.45 -3.27 -6.63
N GLY A 20 -9.14 -2.09 -6.09
CA GLY A 20 -7.77 -1.57 -6.05
C GLY A 20 -7.73 -0.05 -5.97
N ASP A 21 -6.54 0.51 -5.94
CA ASP A 21 -6.31 1.96 -5.91
C ASP A 21 -6.42 2.52 -7.34
N CYS A 22 -7.26 3.53 -7.52
CA CYS A 22 -7.65 4.09 -8.81
C CYS A 22 -6.78 5.27 -9.21
N TYR A 23 -6.41 5.32 -10.49
CA TYR A 23 -5.62 6.42 -11.06
C TYR A 23 -6.18 6.89 -12.39
N GLU A 24 -5.91 8.16 -12.72
CA GLU A 24 -6.27 8.81 -13.98
C GLU A 24 -7.78 8.89 -14.25
N ASN A 25 -8.59 8.59 -13.24
CA ASN A 25 -10.04 8.68 -13.31
C ASN A 25 -10.51 9.99 -12.68
N PRO A 26 -11.08 10.93 -13.44
CA PRO A 26 -11.46 12.25 -12.95
C PRO A 26 -12.56 12.23 -11.88
N ARG A 27 -13.20 11.07 -11.64
CA ARG A 27 -14.21 10.89 -10.60
C ARG A 27 -13.62 10.59 -9.23
N PHE A 28 -12.35 10.17 -9.18
CA PHE A 28 -11.69 9.73 -7.96
C PHE A 28 -10.38 10.48 -7.77
N SER A 29 -9.98 10.67 -6.52
CA SER A 29 -8.63 11.14 -6.22
C SER A 29 -7.61 10.06 -6.59
N GLU A 30 -6.44 10.48 -7.06
CA GLU A 30 -5.33 9.58 -7.41
C GLU A 30 -4.92 8.71 -6.21
N GLY A 31 -4.99 7.40 -6.37
CA GLY A 31 -4.72 6.41 -5.33
C GLY A 31 -5.90 6.06 -4.43
N HIS A 32 -7.11 6.58 -4.70
CA HIS A 32 -8.29 6.22 -3.93
C HIS A 32 -8.67 4.75 -4.20
N PHE A 33 -8.79 3.95 -3.15
CA PHE A 33 -9.29 2.58 -3.25
C PHE A 33 -10.76 2.54 -3.68
N ILE A 34 -11.06 1.83 -4.77
CA ILE A 34 -12.42 1.67 -5.31
C ILE A 34 -12.80 0.20 -5.45
N HIS A 35 -14.09 -0.01 -5.64
CA HIS A 35 -14.63 -1.20 -6.29
C HIS A 35 -15.30 -0.77 -7.59
N THR A 36 -15.06 -1.48 -8.69
CA THR A 36 -15.66 -1.15 -9.98
C THR A 36 -17.13 -1.56 -10.01
N SER A 37 -17.87 -1.08 -11.01
CA SER A 37 -19.09 -1.76 -11.43
C SER A 37 -18.76 -3.14 -12.02
N ALA A 38 -19.79 -3.96 -12.25
CA ALA A 38 -19.65 -5.30 -12.81
C ALA A 38 -18.74 -5.31 -14.06
N VAL A 39 -17.77 -6.22 -14.07
CA VAL A 39 -16.85 -6.45 -15.18
C VAL A 39 -17.59 -7.25 -16.24
N LEU A 40 -17.78 -6.64 -17.42
CA LEU A 40 -18.44 -7.24 -18.57
C LEU A 40 -17.46 -8.05 -19.40
N GLU A 41 -16.26 -7.53 -19.62
CA GLU A 41 -15.22 -8.15 -20.46
C GLU A 41 -13.85 -7.94 -19.82
N ILE A 42 -12.98 -8.95 -19.93
CA ILE A 42 -11.57 -8.86 -19.57
C ILE A 42 -10.74 -9.13 -20.83
N LYS A 43 -9.89 -8.18 -21.21
CA LYS A 43 -8.88 -8.38 -22.27
C LYS A 43 -7.51 -8.53 -21.64
N ILE A 44 -6.78 -9.57 -22.02
CA ILE A 44 -5.49 -9.91 -21.45
C ILE A 44 -4.43 -9.75 -22.54
N ASN A 45 -3.35 -9.02 -22.24
CA ASN A 45 -2.14 -9.00 -23.05
C ASN A 45 -1.00 -9.61 -22.24
N GLU A 46 -0.69 -10.86 -22.56
CA GLU A 46 0.36 -11.62 -21.88
C GLU A 46 1.78 -11.22 -22.27
N GLU A 47 1.98 -10.65 -23.46
CA GLU A 47 3.29 -10.19 -23.93
C GLU A 47 3.69 -8.90 -23.22
N GLU A 48 2.72 -8.00 -23.06
CA GLU A 48 2.91 -6.70 -22.40
C GLU A 48 2.56 -6.72 -20.90
N ASN A 49 2.19 -7.88 -20.34
CA ASN A 49 1.90 -8.10 -18.93
C ASN A 49 0.82 -7.18 -18.33
N TRP A 50 -0.28 -6.95 -19.04
CA TRP A 50 -1.42 -6.20 -18.52
C TRP A 50 -2.76 -6.84 -18.88
N MET A 51 -3.81 -6.46 -18.15
CA MET A 51 -5.19 -6.74 -18.51
C MET A 51 -6.07 -5.48 -18.45
N LYS A 52 -7.17 -5.49 -19.19
CA LYS A 52 -8.18 -4.43 -19.22
C LYS A 52 -9.51 -4.97 -18.75
N LEU A 53 -10.11 -4.31 -17.77
CA LEU A 53 -11.48 -4.57 -17.31
C LEU A 53 -12.43 -3.56 -17.97
N PHE A 54 -13.36 -4.05 -18.78
CA PHE A 54 -14.46 -3.25 -19.31
C PHE A 54 -15.67 -3.46 -18.40
N THR A 55 -16.20 -2.36 -17.87
CA THR A 55 -17.18 -2.39 -16.78
C THR A 55 -18.54 -1.87 -17.23
N TYR A 56 -19.60 -2.26 -16.53
CA TYR A 56 -20.97 -1.89 -16.83
C TYR A 56 -21.21 -0.37 -16.84
N SER A 57 -20.46 0.37 -16.03
CA SER A 57 -20.48 1.84 -16.01
C SER A 57 -19.82 2.50 -17.24
N GLY A 58 -19.39 1.70 -18.23
CA GLY A 58 -18.68 2.16 -19.42
C GLY A 58 -17.21 2.52 -19.17
N SER A 59 -16.67 2.19 -18.00
CA SER A 59 -15.28 2.48 -17.65
C SER A 59 -14.35 1.34 -18.07
N CYS A 60 -13.12 1.69 -18.43
CA CYS A 60 -12.06 0.76 -18.80
C CYS A 60 -10.86 0.96 -17.89
N TYR A 61 -10.50 -0.06 -17.10
CA TYR A 61 -9.38 -0.04 -16.16
C TYR A 61 -8.25 -0.95 -16.65
N VAL A 62 -7.03 -0.43 -16.71
CA VAL A 62 -5.79 -1.18 -16.98
C VAL A 62 -5.18 -1.64 -15.67
N LEU A 63 -4.80 -2.90 -15.63
CA LEU A 63 -4.18 -3.57 -14.49
C LEU A 63 -2.86 -4.16 -14.97
N ASP A 64 -1.74 -3.72 -14.38
CA ASP A 64 -0.42 -4.32 -14.59
C ASP A 64 -0.30 -5.60 -13.77
N PHE A 65 0.19 -6.69 -14.36
CA PHE A 65 0.29 -7.97 -13.65
C PHE A 65 1.13 -7.91 -12.38
N ALA A 66 2.19 -7.08 -12.34
CA ALA A 66 3.08 -6.93 -11.19
C ALA A 66 2.46 -6.12 -10.02
N ASP A 67 1.35 -5.45 -10.28
CA ASP A 67 0.59 -4.64 -9.31
C ASP A 67 -0.57 -5.42 -8.66
N ILE A 68 -0.64 -6.75 -8.82
CA ILE A 68 -1.63 -7.56 -8.09
C ILE A 68 -1.42 -7.43 -6.56
N ALA A 69 -2.51 -7.30 -5.81
CA ALA A 69 -2.47 -7.30 -4.35
C ALA A 69 -1.95 -8.64 -3.81
N GLU A 70 -1.23 -8.61 -2.69
CA GLU A 70 -0.64 -9.81 -2.07
C GLU A 70 -1.67 -10.93 -1.82
N TYR A 71 -2.84 -10.54 -1.34
CA TYR A 71 -3.96 -11.42 -1.02
C TYR A 71 -4.92 -11.63 -2.20
N GLY A 72 -4.65 -11.02 -3.35
CA GLY A 72 -5.58 -10.91 -4.47
C GLY A 72 -5.67 -12.15 -5.36
N ALA A 73 -4.67 -13.03 -5.34
CA ALA A 73 -4.52 -14.13 -6.29
C ALA A 73 -5.72 -15.10 -6.27
N GLU A 74 -6.17 -15.48 -5.08
CA GLU A 74 -7.25 -16.46 -4.94
C GLU A 74 -8.61 -15.89 -5.35
N GLY A 75 -8.88 -14.62 -5.04
CA GLY A 75 -10.06 -13.92 -5.55
C GLY A 75 -10.05 -13.81 -7.08
N ALA A 76 -8.89 -13.47 -7.64
CA ALA A 76 -8.70 -13.36 -9.08
C ALA A 76 -8.90 -14.71 -9.79
N ARG A 77 -8.36 -15.80 -9.25
CA ARG A 77 -8.55 -17.16 -9.77
C ARG A 77 -10.03 -17.52 -9.88
N ARG A 78 -10.81 -17.27 -8.82
CA ARG A 78 -12.26 -17.51 -8.84
C ARG A 78 -12.99 -16.65 -9.85
N ALA A 79 -12.60 -15.39 -9.98
CA ALA A 79 -13.20 -14.46 -10.94
C ALA A 79 -12.96 -14.87 -12.41
N PHE A 80 -11.74 -15.33 -12.74
CA PHE A 80 -11.45 -15.85 -14.08
C PHE A 80 -12.23 -17.13 -14.37
N GLN A 81 -12.29 -18.05 -13.40
CA GLN A 81 -13.06 -19.29 -13.50
C GLN A 81 -14.56 -19.01 -13.72
N SER A 82 -15.16 -18.08 -12.98
CA SER A 82 -16.59 -17.75 -13.13
C SER A 82 -16.91 -17.10 -14.48
N LYS A 83 -15.94 -16.41 -15.09
CA LYS A 83 -16.05 -15.84 -16.45
C LYS A 83 -15.67 -16.84 -17.56
N GLY A 84 -15.26 -18.07 -17.23
CA GLY A 84 -14.80 -19.06 -18.19
C GLY A 84 -13.50 -18.67 -18.92
N ILE A 85 -12.68 -17.84 -18.29
CA ILE A 85 -11.42 -17.36 -18.86
C ILE A 85 -10.28 -18.22 -18.31
N SER A 86 -9.52 -18.83 -19.23
CA SER A 86 -8.29 -19.55 -18.88
C SER A 86 -7.13 -18.55 -18.80
N PHE A 87 -6.68 -18.23 -17.59
CA PHE A 87 -5.53 -17.36 -17.36
C PHE A 87 -4.74 -17.85 -16.15
N ASP A 88 -3.41 -17.84 -16.27
CA ASP A 88 -2.51 -18.24 -15.20
C ASP A 88 -2.22 -17.07 -14.25
N ILE A 89 -2.95 -17.03 -13.13
CA ILE A 89 -2.74 -16.04 -12.06
C ILE A 89 -1.34 -16.08 -11.47
N GLU A 90 -0.67 -17.24 -11.48
CA GLU A 90 0.67 -17.37 -10.89
C GLU A 90 1.68 -16.51 -11.66
N LYS A 91 1.43 -16.19 -12.94
CA LYS A 91 2.22 -15.21 -13.68
C LYS A 91 2.20 -13.84 -13.00
N CYS A 92 1.04 -13.36 -12.55
CA CYS A 92 0.93 -12.08 -11.83
C CYS A 92 1.68 -12.14 -10.49
N VAL A 93 1.50 -13.22 -9.72
CA VAL A 93 2.18 -13.42 -8.43
C VAL A 93 3.70 -13.43 -8.61
N ASN A 94 4.21 -14.14 -9.62
CA ASN A 94 5.63 -14.22 -9.92
C ASN A 94 6.21 -12.86 -10.34
N LEU A 95 5.49 -12.10 -11.19
CA LEU A 95 5.92 -10.76 -11.60
C LEU A 95 5.95 -9.78 -10.41
N ARG A 96 4.97 -9.84 -9.52
CA ARG A 96 4.98 -9.09 -8.26
C ARG A 96 6.20 -9.45 -7.42
N ASN A 97 6.47 -10.74 -7.21
CA ASN A 97 7.59 -11.20 -6.40
C ASN A 97 8.94 -10.74 -6.99
N GLN A 98 9.11 -10.83 -8.31
CA GLN A 98 10.31 -10.32 -8.99
C GLN A 98 10.49 -8.80 -8.82
N ARG A 99 9.39 -8.04 -8.89
CA ARG A 99 9.40 -6.59 -8.62
C ARG A 99 9.83 -6.31 -7.18
N VAL A 100 9.25 -7.03 -6.22
CA VAL A 100 9.57 -6.90 -4.78
C VAL A 100 11.02 -7.26 -4.51
N GLU A 101 11.53 -8.35 -5.05
CA GLU A 101 12.93 -8.76 -4.88
C GLU A 101 13.91 -7.70 -5.40
N LYS A 102 13.66 -7.18 -6.61
CA LYS A 102 14.46 -6.10 -7.20
C LYS A 102 14.42 -4.83 -6.33
N LEU A 103 13.24 -4.48 -5.83
CA LEU A 103 13.07 -3.36 -4.92
C LEU A 103 13.87 -3.56 -3.63
N MET A 104 13.73 -4.70 -2.96
CA MET A 104 14.46 -4.99 -1.72
C MET A 104 15.97 -4.97 -1.92
N GLN A 105 16.47 -5.50 -3.05
CA GLN A 105 17.89 -5.42 -3.42
C GLN A 105 18.33 -3.96 -3.59
N HIS A 106 17.54 -3.14 -4.27
CA HIS A 106 17.81 -1.72 -4.43
C HIS A 106 17.83 -0.99 -3.08
N LEU A 107 16.78 -1.16 -2.26
CA LEU A 107 16.65 -0.58 -0.93
C LEU A 107 17.82 -0.96 -0.02
N SER A 108 18.33 -2.18 -0.16
CA SER A 108 19.50 -2.64 0.58
C SER A 108 20.75 -1.79 0.29
N GLY A 109 20.89 -1.23 -0.90
CA GLY A 109 22.01 -0.36 -1.26
C GLY A 109 21.82 1.12 -0.96
N VAL A 110 20.57 1.60 -0.75
CA VAL A 110 20.27 3.04 -0.65
C VAL A 110 19.73 3.48 0.71
N LEU A 111 19.14 2.58 1.50
CA LEU A 111 18.64 2.89 2.83
C LEU A 111 19.72 2.70 3.89
N ASN A 112 19.74 3.59 4.87
CA ASN A 112 20.53 3.44 6.08
C ASN A 112 19.84 2.49 7.06
N PRO A 113 20.58 1.73 7.89
CA PRO A 113 20.00 1.04 9.03
C PRO A 113 19.13 1.97 9.88
N GLY A 114 17.97 1.49 10.35
CA GLY A 114 17.01 2.31 11.08
C GLY A 114 16.00 3.04 10.19
N SER A 115 16.10 2.94 8.86
CA SER A 115 15.14 3.55 7.93
C SER A 115 13.99 2.60 7.55
N LEU A 116 12.77 3.13 7.57
CA LEU A 116 11.59 2.52 6.96
C LEU A 116 11.36 3.12 5.58
N TYR A 117 11.09 2.29 4.58
CA TYR A 117 10.60 2.71 3.28
C TYR A 117 9.16 2.23 3.12
N VAL A 118 8.29 3.08 2.58
CA VAL A 118 6.90 2.78 2.28
C VAL A 118 6.53 3.25 0.89
N ARG A 119 5.74 2.44 0.17
CA ARG A 119 5.08 2.87 -1.07
C ARG A 119 3.63 3.19 -0.79
N MET A 120 3.19 4.36 -1.19
CA MET A 120 1.86 4.87 -0.89
C MET A 120 1.09 5.25 -2.15
N ALA A 121 -0.20 4.97 -2.17
CA ALA A 121 -1.11 5.47 -3.21
C ALA A 121 -1.68 6.83 -2.76
N GLY A 122 -0.85 7.88 -2.85
CA GLY A 122 -1.20 9.18 -2.28
C GLY A 122 -1.39 9.11 -0.77
N GLY A 123 -2.17 10.03 -0.21
CA GLY A 123 -2.50 10.06 1.22
C GLY A 123 -3.60 9.08 1.63
N TRP A 124 -3.85 8.01 0.86
CA TRP A 124 -4.96 7.06 1.07
C TRP A 124 -4.53 5.70 1.63
N SER A 125 -3.49 5.10 1.07
CA SER A 125 -3.10 3.72 1.39
C SER A 125 -1.61 3.50 1.32
N VAL A 126 -1.13 2.51 2.09
CA VAL A 126 0.22 1.96 2.01
C VAL A 126 0.12 0.61 1.30
N TRP A 127 0.92 0.41 0.26
CA TRP A 127 0.97 -0.83 -0.54
C TRP A 127 1.93 -1.84 0.03
N GLU A 128 3.13 -1.38 0.35
CA GLU A 128 4.22 -2.21 0.86
C GLU A 128 5.17 -1.37 1.71
N ALA A 129 5.80 -2.03 2.66
CA ALA A 129 6.69 -1.42 3.63
C ALA A 129 7.90 -2.32 3.88
N TYR A 130 9.08 -1.72 3.95
CA TYR A 130 10.34 -2.43 4.14
C TYR A 130 11.24 -1.67 5.10
N PHE A 131 11.80 -2.36 6.09
CA PHE A 131 12.71 -1.77 7.07
C PHE A 131 14.13 -2.26 6.86
N LYS A 132 15.08 -1.33 6.94
CA LYS A 132 16.51 -1.63 6.92
C LYS A 132 16.99 -1.93 8.34
N ALA A 133 17.01 -3.21 8.70
CA ALA A 133 17.37 -3.65 10.05
C ALA A 133 18.88 -3.57 10.33
N ALA A 134 19.71 -3.80 9.32
CA ALA A 134 21.16 -3.71 9.40
C ALA A 134 21.78 -3.54 8.01
N GLU A 135 23.10 -3.41 7.95
CA GLU A 135 23.86 -3.47 6.69
C GLU A 135 23.47 -4.71 5.90
N ASN A 136 23.10 -4.51 4.64
CA ASN A 136 22.58 -5.53 3.72
C ASN A 136 21.32 -6.32 4.15
N ILE A 137 20.63 -5.95 5.25
CA ILE A 137 19.43 -6.63 5.72
C ILE A 137 18.22 -5.71 5.61
N VAL A 138 17.35 -5.99 4.63
CA VAL A 138 16.05 -5.35 4.45
C VAL A 138 14.98 -6.40 4.67
N VAL A 139 13.98 -6.09 5.48
CA VAL A 139 12.88 -7.00 5.82
C VAL A 139 11.52 -6.36 5.49
N PRO A 140 10.55 -7.13 4.98
CA PRO A 140 9.19 -6.64 4.81
C PRO A 140 8.54 -6.38 6.17
N ILE A 141 7.74 -5.33 6.26
CA ILE A 141 6.99 -4.95 7.47
C ILE A 141 5.50 -5.10 7.20
N GLU A 142 4.79 -5.66 8.17
CA GLU A 142 3.35 -5.88 8.07
C GLU A 142 2.60 -4.54 8.07
N ILE A 143 1.59 -4.46 7.21
CA ILE A 143 0.68 -3.32 7.13
C ILE A 143 -0.68 -3.77 7.64
N CYS A 144 -1.08 -3.24 8.79
CA CYS A 144 -2.40 -3.47 9.36
C CYS A 144 -3.28 -2.25 9.15
N ARG A 145 -4.53 -2.46 8.73
CA ARG A 145 -5.56 -1.41 8.74
C ARG A 145 -6.44 -1.62 9.96
N HIS A 146 -6.45 -0.65 10.86
CA HIS A 146 -7.35 -0.64 12.00
C HIS A 146 -8.59 0.17 11.63
N VAL A 147 -9.71 -0.54 11.48
CA VAL A 147 -11.03 0.04 11.18
C VAL A 147 -11.70 0.35 12.51
N SER A 148 -11.90 1.64 12.79
CA SER A 148 -12.49 2.08 14.05
C SER A 148 -13.99 2.29 13.90
N SER A 149 -14.76 1.85 14.90
CA SER A 149 -16.21 2.13 14.95
C SER A 149 -16.54 3.56 15.40
N PHE A 150 -15.55 4.32 15.90
CA PHE A 150 -15.74 5.64 16.53
C PHE A 150 -14.80 6.74 16.01
N SER A 151 -13.78 6.40 15.22
CA SER A 151 -12.76 7.33 14.70
C SER A 151 -12.40 7.00 13.25
N TYR A 152 -11.49 7.77 12.66
CA TYR A 152 -10.93 7.49 11.35
C TYR A 152 -10.17 6.15 11.35
N ASP A 153 -10.24 5.45 10.22
CA ASP A 153 -9.39 4.29 9.97
C ASP A 153 -7.92 4.71 10.04
N SER A 154 -7.08 3.85 10.59
CA SER A 154 -5.65 4.10 10.65
C SER A 154 -4.86 3.00 9.98
N ILE A 155 -3.68 3.35 9.49
CA ILE A 155 -2.72 2.41 8.91
C ILE A 155 -1.55 2.29 9.87
N LEU A 156 -1.22 1.05 10.22
CA LEU A 156 -0.13 0.68 11.09
C LEU A 156 0.89 -0.08 10.26
N VAL A 157 2.13 0.42 10.23
CA VAL A 157 3.28 -0.24 9.63
C VAL A 157 4.19 -0.65 10.77
N THR A 158 4.07 -1.90 11.20
CA THR A 158 4.58 -2.33 12.50
C THR A 158 5.10 -3.77 12.48
N ASP A 159 6.21 -4.00 13.17
CA ASP A 159 6.70 -5.35 13.50
C ASP A 159 6.48 -5.64 14.98
N TRP A 160 5.31 -6.17 15.31
CA TRP A 160 4.96 -6.56 16.67
C TRP A 160 5.85 -7.67 17.24
N ARG A 161 6.43 -8.51 16.37
CA ARG A 161 7.15 -9.72 16.78
C ARG A 161 8.59 -9.41 17.15
N ASN A 162 9.33 -8.77 16.25
CA ASN A 162 10.74 -8.47 16.46
C ASN A 162 11.00 -7.02 16.87
N ARG A 163 9.96 -6.18 16.92
CA ARG A 163 10.00 -4.81 17.44
C ARG A 163 11.00 -3.92 16.69
N LEU A 164 11.09 -4.13 15.38
CA LEU A 164 12.04 -3.40 14.52
C LEU A 164 11.59 -1.97 14.27
N CYS A 165 10.30 -1.77 13.98
CA CYS A 165 9.72 -0.45 13.75
C CYS A 165 8.23 -0.44 14.07
N ASP A 166 7.71 0.73 14.44
CA ASP A 166 6.28 1.01 14.57
C ASP A 166 6.01 2.44 14.09
N TRP A 167 5.32 2.56 12.95
CA TRP A 167 4.93 3.83 12.34
C TRP A 167 3.45 3.79 12.00
N ARG A 168 2.69 4.79 12.46
CA ARG A 168 1.23 4.78 12.32
C ARG A 168 0.68 6.12 11.91
N ILE A 169 -0.30 6.08 11.01
CA ILE A 169 -0.87 7.25 10.37
C ILE A 169 -2.40 7.21 10.28
N PHE A 170 -3.02 8.38 10.30
CA PHE A 170 -4.36 8.59 9.79
C PHE A 170 -4.29 9.12 8.35
N PRO A 171 -4.86 8.39 7.37
CA PRO A 171 -5.00 8.88 6.01
C PRO A 171 -6.21 9.81 5.87
N TYR A 172 -6.00 10.99 5.25
CA TYR A 172 -7.04 11.97 4.92
C TYR A 172 -7.10 12.29 3.41
N GLY A 173 -6.46 11.47 2.58
CA GLY A 173 -6.44 11.63 1.13
C GLY A 173 -5.45 12.68 0.64
N SER A 174 -5.68 13.96 0.96
CA SER A 174 -4.76 15.07 0.64
C SER A 174 -3.65 15.26 1.69
N SER A 175 -3.74 14.55 2.81
CA SER A 175 -2.72 14.54 3.84
C SER A 175 -2.69 13.23 4.60
N ILE A 176 -1.59 12.97 5.28
CA ILE A 176 -1.48 11.94 6.29
C ILE A 176 -1.02 12.57 7.60
N GLU A 177 -1.57 12.08 8.69
CA GLU A 177 -1.24 12.53 10.04
C GLU A 177 -0.58 11.40 10.82
N PRO A 178 0.74 11.46 11.07
CA PRO A 178 1.39 10.52 11.97
C PRO A 178 0.84 10.69 13.39
N TYR A 179 0.55 9.58 14.06
CA TYR A 179 0.16 9.57 15.47
C TYR A 179 1.03 8.66 16.34
N HIS A 180 1.91 7.87 15.71
CA HIS A 180 2.94 7.10 16.41
C HIS A 180 4.20 6.91 15.54
N TRP A 181 5.36 6.98 16.18
CA TRP A 181 6.67 6.80 15.58
C TRP A 181 7.63 6.24 16.63
N SER A 182 8.09 5.00 16.45
CA SER A 182 8.96 4.33 17.42
C SER A 182 10.37 4.93 17.49
N ASP A 183 10.97 4.95 18.68
CA ASP A 183 12.34 5.44 18.92
C ASP A 183 13.42 4.79 18.03
N GLY A 184 13.22 3.55 17.57
CA GLY A 184 14.15 2.81 16.70
C GLY A 184 14.06 3.17 15.21
N LEU A 185 13.22 4.13 14.85
CA LEU A 185 12.98 4.54 13.47
C LEU A 185 13.59 5.92 13.23
N ASP A 186 14.67 5.97 12.45
CA ASP A 186 15.40 7.21 12.19
C ASP A 186 14.71 8.05 11.10
N THR A 187 14.22 7.37 10.06
CA THR A 187 13.61 8.02 8.90
C THR A 187 12.50 7.17 8.30
N VAL A 188 11.49 7.82 7.74
CA VAL A 188 10.51 7.20 6.83
C VAL A 188 10.69 7.78 5.43
N SER A 189 11.08 6.94 4.48
CA SER A 189 11.14 7.25 3.05
C SER A 189 9.83 6.86 2.39
N ILE A 190 9.06 7.85 1.93
CA ILE A 190 7.77 7.63 1.28
C ILE A 190 7.93 7.77 -0.24
N GLU A 191 7.74 6.68 -0.98
CA GLU A 191 7.50 6.75 -2.42
C GLU A 191 6.01 6.95 -2.69
N ASN A 192 5.66 8.07 -3.33
CA ASN A 192 4.26 8.38 -3.65
C ASN A 192 3.91 7.97 -5.08
N LEU A 193 3.02 6.99 -5.22
CA LEU A 193 2.49 6.50 -6.50
C LEU A 193 1.18 7.18 -6.91
N GLY A 194 0.54 7.92 -6.00
CA GLY A 194 -0.72 8.63 -6.23
C GLY A 194 -0.51 10.13 -6.34
N GLY A 195 -1.58 10.88 -6.06
CA GLY A 195 -1.54 12.34 -6.13
C GLY A 195 -0.69 12.94 -5.00
N ASP A 196 -0.25 14.18 -5.19
CA ASP A 196 0.43 14.96 -4.17
C ASP A 196 -0.36 14.96 -2.86
N PHE A 197 0.33 14.74 -1.74
CA PHE A 197 -0.27 14.84 -0.42
C PHE A 197 0.72 15.43 0.59
N THR A 198 0.19 15.89 1.71
CA THR A 198 0.97 16.49 2.78
C THR A 198 1.17 15.51 3.94
N PHE A 199 2.41 15.25 4.33
CA PHE A 199 2.71 14.69 5.64
C PHE A 199 2.66 15.81 6.69
N LYS A 200 1.78 15.66 7.68
CA LYS A 200 1.65 16.62 8.80
C LYS A 200 2.74 16.37 9.84
N GLY A 201 3.90 16.99 9.67
CA GLY A 201 4.94 17.00 10.69
C GLY A 201 4.56 17.87 11.89
N SER A 202 5.30 17.74 12.99
CA SER A 202 4.99 18.47 14.23
C SER A 202 5.20 19.97 14.15
N HIS A 203 6.12 20.41 13.29
CA HIS A 203 6.48 21.84 13.14
C HIS A 203 6.23 22.38 11.74
N LYS A 204 6.08 21.50 10.76
CA LYS A 204 5.85 21.87 9.36
C LYS A 204 5.12 20.76 8.63
N ASN A 205 4.42 21.17 7.59
CA ASN A 205 3.89 20.28 6.58
C ASN A 205 4.99 19.95 5.56
N ILE A 206 5.09 18.67 5.19
CA ILE A 206 6.06 18.17 4.21
C ILE A 206 5.27 17.67 3.00
N LEU A 207 5.56 18.23 1.82
CA LEU A 207 4.89 17.82 0.59
C LEU A 207 5.51 16.52 0.06
N CYS A 208 4.68 15.50 -0.12
CA CYS A 208 5.03 14.24 -0.77
C CYS A 208 4.51 14.28 -2.21
N LYS A 209 5.38 14.60 -3.17
CA LYS A 209 5.01 14.76 -4.58
C LYS A 209 4.81 13.43 -5.29
N GLN A 210 3.88 13.42 -6.25
CA GLN A 210 3.64 12.29 -7.13
C GLN A 210 4.92 11.86 -7.86
N GLY A 211 5.21 10.56 -7.82
CA GLY A 211 6.35 9.95 -8.49
C GLY A 211 7.71 10.21 -7.82
N GLU A 212 7.73 10.86 -6.65
CA GLU A 212 8.96 11.16 -5.92
C GLU A 212 9.06 10.36 -4.62
N ILE A 213 10.30 10.19 -4.15
CA ILE A 213 10.60 9.67 -2.80
C ILE A 213 10.86 10.86 -1.88
N THR A 214 10.08 10.97 -0.81
CA THR A 214 10.25 11.98 0.24
C THR A 214 10.81 11.33 1.49
N VAL A 215 11.96 11.84 1.98
CA VAL A 215 12.57 11.34 3.22
C VAL A 215 12.14 12.24 4.38
N ILE A 216 11.46 11.65 5.35
CA ILE A 216 11.03 12.32 6.58
C ILE A 216 11.91 11.82 7.71
N LYS A 217 12.51 12.75 8.45
CA LYS A 217 13.34 12.41 9.61
C LYS A 217 12.51 12.35 10.88
N HIS A 218 12.94 11.54 11.84
CA HIS A 218 12.30 11.44 13.14
C HIS A 218 12.10 12.82 13.80
N GLU A 219 13.09 13.72 13.73
CA GLU A 219 12.99 15.09 14.27
C GLU A 219 11.86 15.95 13.68
N GLU A 220 11.30 15.57 12.52
CA GLU A 220 10.18 16.28 11.90
C GLU A 220 8.82 15.87 12.51
N TYR A 221 8.82 14.88 13.41
CA TYR A 221 7.67 14.43 14.17
C TYR A 221 8.04 14.16 15.63
N VAL A 222 7.53 15.00 16.53
CA VAL A 222 7.82 14.99 17.98
C VAL A 222 6.57 14.65 18.81
N GLY A 223 5.40 14.57 18.16
CA GLY A 223 4.11 14.53 18.85
C GLY A 223 3.47 13.14 18.86
N GLU A 224 3.92 12.23 19.72
CA GLU A 224 3.08 11.07 20.10
C GLU A 224 1.76 11.61 20.69
N GLY A 225 0.73 11.68 19.85
CA GLY A 225 -0.54 12.35 20.19
C GLY A 225 -1.58 11.42 20.79
N LEU A 226 -1.37 10.10 20.66
CA LEU A 226 -2.26 9.07 21.16
C LEU A 226 -1.45 8.05 21.96
N PHE A 227 -1.78 7.91 23.23
CA PHE A 227 -1.30 6.80 24.04
C PHE A 227 -1.95 5.53 23.47
N SER A 228 -1.18 4.71 22.75
CA SER A 228 -1.69 3.43 22.29
C SER A 228 -1.80 2.51 23.51
N PRO A 229 -3.00 2.09 23.94
CA PRO A 229 -3.15 1.26 25.16
C PRO A 229 -2.49 -0.12 25.03
N ASP A 230 -2.10 -0.49 23.81
CA ASP A 230 -1.38 -1.68 23.43
C ASP A 230 0.13 -1.43 23.16
N ALA A 231 0.62 -0.19 23.07
CA ALA A 231 2.03 0.11 22.81
C ALA A 231 2.57 1.35 23.53
N VAL A 232 3.71 1.22 24.22
CA VAL A 232 4.52 2.34 24.72
C VAL A 232 5.87 2.30 24.01
N ASN A 233 6.23 3.34 23.25
CA ASN A 233 7.47 3.43 22.45
C ASN A 233 7.68 2.22 21.52
N GLY A 234 6.66 1.83 20.74
CA GLY A 234 6.72 0.65 19.86
C GLY A 234 6.81 -0.70 20.58
N LYS A 235 6.66 -0.74 21.91
CA LYS A 235 6.65 -1.98 22.71
C LYS A 235 5.23 -2.38 23.01
N CYS A 236 4.80 -3.54 22.50
CA CYS A 236 3.50 -4.11 22.87
C CYS A 236 3.45 -4.37 24.39
N ILE A 237 2.46 -3.78 25.09
CA ILE A 237 2.31 -3.90 26.55
C ILE A 237 1.96 -5.35 26.95
N PHE A 238 1.32 -6.10 26.06
CA PHE A 238 0.88 -7.48 26.31
C PHE A 238 1.98 -8.54 26.18
N LEU A 239 3.19 -8.14 25.75
CA LEU A 239 4.35 -9.03 25.58
C LEU A 239 5.49 -8.73 26.56
N MET A 240 5.20 -8.08 27.70
CA MET A 240 6.13 -8.03 28.84
C MET A 240 6.20 -9.40 29.51
N LYS A 241 7.06 -10.28 29.01
CA LYS A 241 7.63 -11.41 29.74
C LYS A 241 9.13 -11.46 29.50
#